data_AF-A0A9D6L036-F1
#
_entry.id   AF-A0A9D6L036-F1
#
_cell.length_a   1.000
_cell.length_b   1.000
_cell.length_c   1.000
_cell.angle_alpha   90.00
_cell.angle_beta   90.00
_cell.angle_gamma   90.00
#
_symmetry.space_group_name_H-M   'P 1'
#
loop_
_entity.id
_entity.type
_entity.pdbx_description
1 polymer ?
#
loop_
_entity_poly.entity_id
_entity_poly.type
_entity_poly.pdbx_seq_one_letter_code
_entity_poly.pdbx_strand_id
1 'polypeptide(L)' 'NIVASFRMLVGGEIHEYTKLMAESREQALDRLIEHAQSLGADAVIGLRFDATEAGAQTPATEVLAYGTAVKLA' A
#
# COMPACT_ATOMS: atom_id res chain seq x y z
N ASN A 1 -26.89 3.38 -18.94
CA ASN A 1 -26.24 2.74 -17.77
C ASN A 1 -26.30 1.21 -17.78
N ILE A 2 -26.01 0.55 -18.91
CA ILE A 2 -25.93 -0.93 -18.99
C ILE A 2 -24.52 -1.37 -19.42
N VAL A 3 -23.85 -0.58 -20.26
CA VAL A 3 -22.47 -0.82 -20.71
C VAL A 3 -21.43 -0.68 -19.57
N ALA A 4 -21.64 0.26 -18.63
CA ALA A 4 -20.76 0.42 -17.47
C ALA A 4 -20.84 -0.79 -16.53
N SER A 5 -22.06 -1.28 -16.25
CA SER A 5 -22.33 -2.46 -15.43
C SER A 5 -21.72 -3.74 -16.01
N PHE A 6 -21.65 -3.86 -17.34
CA PHE A 6 -21.03 -5.00 -18.00
C PHE A 6 -19.50 -4.96 -17.94
N ARG A 7 -18.88 -3.77 -17.93
CA ARG A 7 -17.43 -3.62 -17.71
C ARG A 7 -17.00 -3.91 -16.26
N MET A 8 -17.87 -3.64 -15.29
CA MET A 8 -17.68 -4.07 -13.89
C MET A 8 -17.61 -5.60 -13.78
N LEU A 9 -18.49 -6.31 -14.49
CA LEU A 9 -18.59 -7.79 -14.49
C LEU A 9 -17.42 -8.52 -15.16
N VAL A 10 -16.69 -7.90 -16.10
CA VAL A 10 -15.63 -8.58 -16.89
C VAL A 10 -14.23 -8.48 -16.24
N GLY A 11 -14.10 -7.83 -15.07
CA GLY A 11 -12.88 -7.86 -14.25
C GLY A 11 -12.03 -6.58 -14.25
N GLY A 12 -12.51 -5.50 -14.88
CA GLY A 12 -11.82 -4.21 -14.89
C GLY A 12 -11.71 -3.56 -13.50
N GLU A 13 -12.73 -3.69 -12.67
CA GLU A 13 -12.71 -3.14 -11.30
C GLU A 13 -11.71 -3.86 -10.40
N ILE A 14 -11.61 -5.18 -10.53
CA ILE A 14 -10.65 -5.97 -9.77
C ILE A 14 -9.21 -5.61 -10.19
N HIS A 15 -8.98 -5.37 -11.48
CA HIS A 15 -7.67 -4.97 -11.98
C HIS A 15 -7.26 -3.57 -11.48
N GLU A 16 -8.14 -2.58 -11.60
CA GLU A 16 -7.89 -1.22 -11.09
C GLU A 16 -7.73 -1.21 -9.56
N TYR A 17 -8.53 -2.00 -8.83
CA TYR A 17 -8.37 -2.16 -7.39
C TYR A 17 -7.03 -2.81 -7.03
N THR A 18 -6.62 -3.86 -7.76
CA THR A 18 -5.31 -4.51 -7.56
C THR A 18 -4.17 -3.53 -7.83
N LYS A 19 -4.29 -2.72 -8.88
CA LYS A 19 -3.31 -1.68 -9.22
C LYS A 19 -3.23 -0.61 -8.13
N LEU A 20 -4.37 -0.12 -7.64
CA LEU A 20 -4.43 0.84 -6.53
C LEU A 20 -3.75 0.29 -5.27
N MET A 21 -3.95 -0.98 -4.96
CA MET A 21 -3.30 -1.63 -3.81
C MET A 21 -1.79 -1.76 -3.99
N ALA A 22 -1.34 -2.03 -5.22
CA ALA A 22 0.09 -2.06 -5.54
C ALA A 22 0.73 -0.68 -5.38
N GLU A 23 0.12 0.36 -5.94
CA GLU A 23 0.59 1.75 -5.81
C GLU A 23 0.58 2.23 -4.35
N SER A 24 -0.46 1.87 -3.59
CA SER A 24 -0.55 2.21 -2.15
C SER A 24 0.56 1.54 -1.34
N ARG A 25 0.91 0.30 -1.67
CA ARG A 25 2.02 -0.43 -1.04
C ARG A 25 3.37 0.22 -1.33
N GLU A 26 3.59 0.64 -2.58
CA GLU A 26 4.80 1.33 -3.00
C GLU A 26 4.97 2.65 -2.24
N GLN A 27 3.92 3.47 -2.19
CA GLN A 27 3.95 4.73 -1.43
C GLN A 27 4.20 4.52 0.08
N ALA A 28 3.62 3.47 0.68
CA ALA A 28 3.85 3.16 2.09
C ALA A 28 5.31 2.73 2.33
N LEU A 29 5.89 1.97 1.40
CA LEU A 29 7.29 1.55 1.45
C LEU A 29 8.24 2.75 1.30
N ASP A 30 7.97 3.65 0.36
CA ASP A 30 8.79 4.85 0.14
C ASP A 30 8.87 5.71 1.40
N ARG A 31 7.72 5.96 2.05
CA ARG A 31 7.67 6.70 3.33
C ARG A 31 8.46 6.01 4.44
N LEU A 32 8.41 4.68 4.51
CA LEU A 32 9.19 3.91 5.48
C LEU A 32 10.69 4.04 5.21
N ILE A 33 11.10 3.99 3.94
CA ILE A 33 12.51 4.13 3.54
C ILE A 33 13.01 5.54 3.84
N GLU A 34 12.27 6.58 3.46
CA GLU A 34 12.60 7.97 3.75
C GLU A 34 12.77 8.20 5.26
N HIS A 35 11.86 7.66 6.06
CA HIS A 35 11.97 7.74 7.52
C HIS A 35 13.21 7.01 8.04
N ALA A 36 13.49 5.77 7.59
CA ALA A 36 14.68 5.04 7.98
C ALA A 36 15.98 5.77 7.58
N GLN A 37 16.02 6.36 6.39
CA GLN A 37 17.15 7.16 5.91
C GLN A 37 17.35 8.42 6.77
N SER A 38 16.27 9.10 7.17
CA SER A 38 16.36 10.25 8.08
C SER A 38 16.93 9.91 9.46
N LEU A 39 16.81 8.64 9.88
CA LEU A 39 17.43 8.10 11.10
C LEU A 39 18.88 7.67 10.87
N GLY A 40 19.39 7.76 9.64
CA GLY A 40 20.73 7.34 9.24
C GLY A 40 20.91 5.82 9.22
N ALA A 41 19.83 5.06 9.00
CA ALA A 41 19.90 3.60 8.90
C ALA A 41 20.38 3.16 7.51
N ASP A 42 21.05 2.00 7.47
CA ASP A 42 21.53 1.36 6.24
C ASP A 42 20.51 0.33 5.71
N ALA A 43 19.67 -0.21 6.60
CA ALA A 43 18.66 -1.19 6.25
C ALA A 43 17.43 -1.12 7.16
N VAL A 44 16.31 -1.67 6.69
CA VAL A 44 15.13 -2.00 7.51
C VAL A 44 14.96 -3.51 7.54
N ILE A 45 14.98 -4.09 8.74
CA ILE A 45 14.77 -5.52 8.96
C ILE A 45 13.37 -5.79 9.52
N GLY A 46 12.86 -7.00 9.32
CA GLY A 46 11.55 -7.39 9.84
C GLY A 46 10.40 -6.62 9.20
N LEU A 47 10.53 -6.22 7.92
CA LEU A 47 9.49 -5.51 7.18
C LEU A 47 8.16 -6.28 7.19
N ARG A 48 7.09 -5.57 7.52
CA ARG A 48 5.70 -6.03 7.50
C ARG A 48 4.81 -4.99 6.84
N PHE A 49 3.71 -5.47 6.28
CA PHE A 49 2.63 -4.64 5.76
C PHE A 49 1.34 -5.04 6.46
N ASP A 50 0.60 -4.04 6.91
CA ASP A 50 -0.79 -4.19 7.32
C ASP A 50 -1.67 -3.42 6.34
N ALA A 51 -2.82 -4.01 6.00
CA ALA A 51 -3.81 -3.36 5.15
C ALA A 51 -5.18 -3.47 5.82
N THR A 52 -5.89 -2.35 5.92
CA THR A 52 -7.21 -2.29 6.52
C THR A 52 -8.16 -1.53 5.62
N GLU A 53 -9.34 -2.09 5.44
CA GLU A 53 -10.47 -1.37 4.85
C GLU A 53 -11.03 -0.42 5.91
N ALA A 54 -10.93 0.88 5.65
CA ALA A 54 -11.38 1.94 6.53
C ALA A 54 -12.50 2.74 5.86
N GLY A 55 -13.56 3.05 6.61
CA GLY A 55 -14.64 3.95 6.17
C GLY A 55 -15.95 3.24 5.82
N ALA A 56 -16.97 3.46 6.66
CA ALA A 56 -18.31 2.90 6.46
C ALA A 56 -19.11 3.55 5.31
N GLN A 57 -18.70 4.74 4.86
CA GLN A 57 -19.40 5.55 3.84
C GLN A 57 -18.58 5.69 2.54
N THR A 58 -17.25 5.68 2.67
CA THR A 58 -16.31 5.69 1.53
C THR A 58 -15.29 4.60 1.81
N PRO A 59 -15.26 3.50 1.03
CA PRO A 59 -14.23 2.49 1.20
C PRO A 59 -12.87 3.12 0.87
N ALA A 60 -12.07 3.36 1.90
CA ALA A 60 -10.65 3.66 1.79
C ALA A 60 -9.89 2.39 2.16
N THR A 61 -8.82 2.10 1.44
CA THR A 61 -7.89 1.05 1.86
C THR A 61 -6.63 1.71 2.37
N GLU A 62 -6.37 1.53 3.65
CA GLU A 62 -5.14 1.99 4.30
C GLU A 62 -4.09 0.89 4.15
N VAL A 63 -2.87 1.27 3.75
CA VAL A 63 -1.71 0.39 3.71
C VAL A 63 -0.61 0.97 4.58
N LEU A 64 -0.18 0.22 5.57
CA LEU A 64 0.89 0.57 6.50
C LEU A 64 2.09 -0.32 6.24
N ALA A 65 3.29 0.26 6.18
CA ALA A 65 4.57 -0.45 6.16
C ALA A 65 5.34 -0.14 7.45
N TYR A 66 5.90 -1.16 8.10
CA TYR A 66 6.70 -1.00 9.32
C TYR A 66 7.80 -2.06 9.44
N GLY A 67 8.84 -1.74 10.21
CA GLY A 67 10.00 -2.61 10.46
C GLY A 67 10.99 -1.94 11.41
N THR A 68 12.17 -2.52 11.55
CA THR A 68 13.24 -2.02 12.42
C THR A 68 14.38 -1.45 11.58
N ALA A 69 14.63 -0.15 11.70
CA ALA A 69 15.76 0.52 11.07
C ALA A 69 17.07 0.16 11.80
N VAL A 70 18.10 -0.25 11.06
CA VAL A 70 19.40 -0.69 11.61
C VAL A 70 20.58 -0.08 10.87
N LYS A 71 21.69 0.12 11.59
CA LYS A 71 23.01 0.38 10.99
C LYS A 71 23.79 -0.91 10.85
N LEU A 72 24.49 -1.06 9.74
CA LEU A 72 25.41 -2.16 9.51
C LEU A 72 26.82 -1.73 9.96
N ALA A 73 27.56 -2.65 10.56
CA ALA A 73 28.91 -2.42 11.10
C ALA A 73 30.01 -2.85 10.11
#